data_AF-A0AAV4XD30-F1
#
_entry.id   AF-A0AAV4XD30-F1
#
_cell.length_a   1.000
_cell.length_b   1.000
_cell.length_c   1.000
_cell.angle_alpha   90.00
_cell.angle_beta   90.00
_cell.angle_gamma   90.00
#
_symmetry.space_group_name_H-M   'P 1'
#
loop_
_entity.id
_entity.type
_entity.pdbx_description
1 polymer ?
#
loop_
_entity_poly.entity_id
_entity_poly.type
_entity_poly.pdbx_seq_one_letter_code
_entity_poly.pdbx_strand_id
1 'polypeptide(L)'
;MTEDILNRVKQTELCLNKDFAPEMYNEALVLLEDLCILISNFSLNHYGMPSPDRPATDLVNTDIQREKQYDDVDLATLIANNEPFLTAEQRLIYNRIMLTVDAKQGGFFS
;
A
#
# COMPACT_ATOMS: atom_id res chain seq x y z
N MET A 1 -8.89 19.41 -8.42
CA MET A 1 -8.88 17.96 -8.75
C MET A 1 -10.16 17.53 -9.46
N THR A 2 -11.33 17.55 -8.83
CA THR A 2 -12.57 17.11 -9.52
C THR A 2 -12.93 18.00 -10.70
N GLU A 3 -12.69 19.32 -10.60
CA GLU A 3 -12.82 20.26 -11.74
C GLU A 3 -11.84 19.96 -12.87
N ASP A 4 -10.59 19.59 -12.54
CA ASP A 4 -9.57 19.20 -13.52
C ASP A 4 -9.97 17.90 -14.23
N ILE A 5 -10.52 16.93 -13.49
CA ILE A 5 -11.06 15.68 -14.02
C ILE A 5 -12.24 15.97 -14.94
N LEU A 6 -13.19 16.82 -14.52
CA LEU A 6 -14.31 17.22 -15.36
C LEU A 6 -13.83 17.86 -16.67
N ASN A 7 -12.88 18.80 -16.59
CA ASN A 7 -12.32 19.46 -17.78
C ASN A 7 -11.62 18.43 -18.70
N ARG A 8 -10.84 17.51 -18.14
CA ARG A 8 -10.20 16.41 -18.89
C ARG A 8 -11.24 15.55 -19.60
N VAL A 9 -12.28 15.11 -18.90
CA VAL A 9 -13.35 14.28 -19.46
C VAL A 9 -14.09 15.01 -20.59
N LYS A 10 -14.42 16.30 -20.43
CA LYS A 10 -15.03 17.10 -21.50
C LYS A 10 -14.19 17.15 -22.76
N GLN A 11 -12.88 17.28 -22.61
CA GLN A 11 -11.93 17.29 -23.73
C GLN A 11 -11.80 15.91 -24.39
N THR A 12 -11.72 14.84 -23.60
CA THR A 12 -11.56 13.47 -24.10
C THR A 12 -12.81 12.94 -24.80
N GLU A 13 -14.00 13.21 -24.26
CA GLU A 13 -15.27 12.70 -24.80
C GLU A 13 -15.93 13.67 -25.80
N LEU A 14 -15.31 14.82 -26.08
CA LEU A 14 -15.87 15.89 -26.92
C LEU A 14 -17.28 16.34 -26.48
N CYS A 15 -17.58 16.21 -25.19
CA CYS A 15 -18.90 16.51 -24.62
C CYS A 15 -18.80 17.69 -23.65
N LEU A 16 -18.91 18.92 -24.17
CA LEU A 16 -18.79 20.14 -23.35
C LEU A 16 -19.91 20.30 -22.31
N ASN A 17 -21.07 19.69 -22.55
CA ASN A 17 -22.26 19.81 -21.70
C ASN A 17 -22.31 18.77 -20.58
N LYS A 18 -21.23 18.01 -20.35
CA LYS A 18 -21.18 17.04 -19.25
C LYS A 18 -21.12 17.78 -17.91
N ASP A 19 -21.99 17.38 -16.99
CA ASP A 19 -21.97 17.85 -15.61
C ASP A 19 -21.16 16.91 -14.71
N PHE A 20 -20.98 17.30 -13.45
CA PHE A 20 -20.32 16.46 -12.46
C PHE A 20 -21.06 15.14 -12.28
N ALA A 21 -20.28 14.06 -12.36
CA ALA A 21 -20.77 12.70 -12.15
C ALA A 21 -20.08 12.08 -10.92
N PRO A 22 -20.75 11.19 -10.15
CA PRO A 22 -20.17 10.55 -8.97
C PRO A 22 -18.83 9.86 -9.24
N GLU A 23 -18.63 9.36 -10.45
CA GLU A 23 -17.40 8.68 -10.87
C GLU A 23 -16.20 9.64 -10.85
N MET A 24 -16.40 10.92 -11.18
CA MET A 24 -15.34 11.93 -11.12
C MET A 24 -14.94 12.24 -9.69
N TYR A 25 -15.90 12.20 -8.77
CA TYR A 25 -15.64 12.35 -7.33
C TYR A 25 -14.86 11.15 -6.80
N ASN A 26 -15.26 9.93 -7.17
CA ASN A 26 -14.52 8.72 -6.81
C ASN A 26 -13.09 8.74 -7.35
N GLU A 27 -12.90 9.17 -8.60
CA GLU A 27 -11.55 9.32 -9.17
C GLU A 27 -10.70 10.33 -8.39
N ALA A 28 -11.29 11.45 -7.95
CA ALA A 28 -10.60 12.40 -7.09
C ALA A 28 -10.20 11.79 -5.72
N LEU A 29 -11.06 10.95 -5.13
CA LEU A 29 -10.74 10.22 -3.89
C LEU A 29 -9.60 9.21 -4.11
N VAL A 30 -9.57 8.50 -5.25
CA VAL A 30 -8.48 7.59 -5.60
C VAL A 30 -7.15 8.34 -5.66
N LEU A 31 -7.09 9.45 -6.39
CA LEU A 31 -5.86 10.26 -6.52
C LEU A 31 -5.39 10.81 -5.16
N LEU A 32 -6.33 11.26 -4.33
CA LEU A 32 -6.04 11.73 -2.98
C LEU A 32 -5.48 10.62 -2.10
N GLU A 33 -6.11 9.45 -2.13
CA GLU A 33 -5.67 8.32 -1.32
C GLU A 33 -4.30 7.80 -1.76
N ASP A 34 -4.02 7.74 -3.07
CA ASP A 34 -2.69 7.38 -3.58
C ASP A 34 -1.61 8.35 -3.09
N LEU A 35 -1.91 9.65 -3.07
CA LEU A 35 -1.00 10.66 -2.51
C LEU A 35 -0.80 10.49 -1.01
N CYS A 36 -1.86 10.23 -0.23
CA CYS A 36 -1.75 9.97 1.20
C CYS A 36 -0.89 8.74 1.48
N ILE A 37 -1.14 7.62 0.79
CA ILE A 37 -0.34 6.40 0.93
C ILE A 37 1.12 6.68 0.56
N LEU A 38 1.37 7.44 -0.50
CA LEU A 38 2.73 7.78 -0.92
C LEU A 38 3.50 8.57 0.15
N ILE A 39 2.86 9.55 0.81
CA ILE A 39 3.55 10.46 1.74
C ILE A 39 3.58 9.97 3.18
N SER A 40 2.60 9.17 3.61
CA SER A 40 2.42 8.79 5.02
C SER A 40 2.12 7.32 5.24
N ASN A 41 1.99 6.52 4.17
CA ASN A 41 1.58 5.12 4.22
C ASN A 41 0.20 4.89 4.86
N PHE A 42 -0.61 5.94 4.97
CA PHE A 42 -1.97 5.85 5.50
C PHE A 42 -3.01 6.14 4.41
N SER A 43 -4.09 5.36 4.41
CA SER A 43 -5.24 5.58 3.54
C SER A 43 -6.10 6.75 4.03
N LEU A 44 -7.05 7.19 3.19
CA LEU A 44 -7.96 8.28 3.54
C LEU A 44 -8.80 7.97 4.80
N ASN A 45 -9.17 6.71 5.02
CA ASN A 45 -9.89 6.29 6.22
C ASN A 45 -9.15 6.64 7.52
N HIS A 46 -7.82 6.62 7.52
CA HIS A 46 -7.02 7.00 8.68
C HIS A 46 -7.27 8.46 9.10
N TYR A 47 -7.57 9.31 8.12
CA TYR A 47 -7.86 10.74 8.30
C TYR A 47 -9.37 11.03 8.48
N GLY A 48 -10.21 10.00 8.64
CA GLY A 48 -11.66 10.15 8.78
C GLY A 48 -12.40 10.49 7.48
N MET A 49 -11.73 10.30 6.33
CA MET A 49 -12.31 10.53 5.00
C MET A 49 -12.84 9.20 4.43
N PRO A 50 -13.84 9.23 3.53
CA PRO A 50 -14.36 8.02 2.90
C PRO A 50 -13.29 7.38 2.01
N SER A 51 -13.16 6.04 2.08
CA SER A 51 -12.38 5.30 1.10
C SER A 51 -13.00 5.39 -0.30
N PRO A 52 -12.17 5.49 -1.35
CA PRO A 52 -12.63 5.37 -2.72
C PRO A 52 -13.11 3.96 -3.04
N ASP A 53 -14.05 3.88 -3.97
CA ASP A 53 -14.48 2.63 -4.61
C ASP A 53 -13.43 2.21 -5.65
N ARG A 54 -12.57 1.27 -5.27
CA ARG A 54 -11.55 0.68 -6.15
C ARG A 54 -11.98 -0.70 -6.67
N PRO A 55 -11.63 -1.07 -7.91
CA PRO A 55 -11.80 -2.44 -8.35
C PRO A 55 -10.93 -3.38 -7.48
N ALA A 56 -11.39 -4.60 -7.27
CA ALA A 56 -10.73 -5.57 -6.38
C ALA A 56 -9.25 -5.83 -6.74
N THR A 57 -8.89 -5.69 -8.02
CA THR A 57 -7.51 -5.83 -8.51
C THR A 57 -6.58 -4.74 -8.01
N ASP A 58 -7.07 -3.51 -7.87
CA ASP A 58 -6.27 -2.38 -7.40
C ASP A 58 -6.01 -2.50 -5.90
N LEU A 59 -7.01 -2.95 -5.12
CA LEU A 59 -6.85 -3.21 -3.69
C LEU A 59 -5.72 -4.20 -3.41
N VAL A 60 -5.69 -5.32 -4.13
CA VAL A 60 -4.63 -6.34 -4.01
C VAL A 60 -3.25 -5.76 -4.33
N ASN A 61 -3.15 -4.92 -5.36
CA ASN A 61 -1.88 -4.28 -5.73
C ASN A 61 -1.42 -3.29 -4.66
N THR A 62 -2.33 -2.49 -4.11
CA THR A 62 -2.03 -1.52 -3.04
C THR A 62 -1.64 -2.21 -1.74
N ASP A 63 -2.28 -3.31 -1.36
CA ASP A 63 -1.89 -4.10 -0.19
C ASP A 63 -0.48 -4.65 -0.33
N ILE A 64 -0.18 -5.27 -1.49
CA ILE A 64 1.17 -5.81 -1.79
C ILE A 64 2.24 -4.70 -1.77
N GLN A 65 1.92 -3.51 -2.29
CA GLN A 65 2.84 -2.37 -2.26
C GLN A 65 3.08 -1.87 -0.84
N ARG A 66 2.01 -1.73 -0.04
CA ARG A 66 2.12 -1.32 1.37
C ARG A 66 2.92 -2.30 2.20
N GLU A 67 2.72 -3.61 2.02
CA GLU A 67 3.50 -4.65 2.72
C GLU A 67 4.99 -4.62 2.37
N LYS A 68 5.36 -4.04 1.23
CA LYS A 68 6.75 -3.90 0.78
C LYS A 68 7.38 -2.54 1.10
N GLN A 69 6.63 -1.58 1.63
CA GLN A 69 7.13 -0.26 2.02
C GLN A 69 7.73 -0.25 3.43
N TYR A 70 8.71 -1.14 3.66
CA TYR A 70 9.52 -1.10 4.87
C TYR A 70 10.87 -0.43 4.59
N ASP A 71 11.46 0.20 5.61
CA ASP A 71 12.81 0.75 5.52
C ASP A 71 13.83 -0.39 5.68
N ASP A 72 14.42 -0.79 4.55
CA ASP A 72 15.42 -1.86 4.48
C ASP A 72 16.63 -1.59 5.40
N VAL A 73 17.03 -0.32 5.55
CA VAL A 73 18.19 0.07 6.34
C VAL A 73 17.88 -0.05 7.83
N ASP A 74 16.73 0.45 8.26
CA ASP A 74 16.28 0.33 9.64
C ASP A 74 16.06 -1.13 10.03
N LEU A 75 15.45 -1.94 9.16
CA LEU A 75 15.25 -3.37 9.42
C LEU A 75 16.58 -4.13 9.50
N ALA A 76 17.52 -3.87 8.60
CA ALA A 76 18.84 -4.48 8.66
C ALA A 76 19.60 -4.10 9.94
N THR A 77 19.47 -2.83 10.35
CA THR A 77 20.07 -2.33 11.60
C THR A 77 19.43 -2.98 12.83
N LEU A 78 18.10 -3.13 12.84
CA LEU A 78 17.36 -3.82 13.89
C LEU A 78 17.83 -5.28 14.03
N ILE A 79 18.01 -6.00 12.92
CA ILE A 79 18.49 -7.39 12.93
C ILE A 79 19.91 -7.45 13.49
N ALA A 80 20.83 -6.65 12.94
CA ALA A 80 22.23 -6.66 13.35
C ALA A 80 22.42 -6.34 14.85
N ASN A 81 21.58 -5.45 15.40
CA ASN A 81 21.63 -5.09 16.81
C ASN A 81 21.05 -6.18 17.73
N ASN A 82 20.06 -6.95 17.28
CA ASN A 82 19.36 -7.92 18.13
C ASN A 82 19.89 -9.36 18.00
N GLU A 83 20.47 -9.72 16.87
CA GLU A 83 20.98 -11.07 16.62
C GLU A 83 22.00 -11.57 17.68
N PRO A 84 22.94 -10.73 18.18
CA PRO A 84 23.88 -11.15 19.22
C PRO A 84 23.24 -11.49 20.57
N PHE A 85 22.03 -10.98 20.83
CA PHE A 85 21.31 -11.17 22.10
C PHE A 85 20.38 -12.40 22.09
N LEU A 86 20.30 -13.12 20.98
CA LEU A 86 19.48 -14.33 20.88
C LEU A 86 20.04 -15.44 21.78
N THR A 87 19.14 -16.06 22.54
CA THR A 87 19.45 -17.33 23.21
C THR A 87 19.65 -18.45 22.19
N ALA A 88 20.23 -19.57 22.62
CA ALA A 88 20.44 -20.72 21.74
C ALA A 88 19.14 -21.23 21.08
N GLU A 89 18.04 -21.26 21.83
CA GLU A 89 16.72 -21.69 21.31
C GLU A 89 16.15 -20.68 20.31
N GLN A 90 16.20 -19.38 20.63
CA GLN A 90 15.73 -18.33 19.72
C GLN A 90 16.55 -18.29 18.44
N ARG A 91 17.87 -18.49 18.53
CA ARG A 91 18.75 -18.54 17.36
C ARG A 91 18.44 -19.72 16.45
N LEU A 92 18.10 -20.88 17.02
CA LEU A 92 17.68 -22.05 16.25
C LEU A 92 16.39 -21.75 15.47
N ILE A 93 15.39 -21.14 16.13
CA ILE A 93 14.13 -20.76 15.48
C ILE A 93 14.36 -19.70 14.39
N TYR A 94 15.14 -18.65 14.69
CA TYR A 94 15.49 -17.59 13.76
C TYR A 94 16.13 -18.14 12.48
N ASN A 95 17.16 -18.99 12.62
CA ASN A 95 17.83 -19.61 11.48
C ASN A 95 16.88 -20.47 10.66
N ARG A 96 15.98 -21.22 11.33
CA ARG A 96 14.97 -22.02 10.63
C ARG A 96 14.04 -21.12 9.81
N ILE A 97 13.58 -20.00 10.37
CA ILE A 97 12.75 -19.02 9.67
C ILE A 97 13.46 -18.50 8.41
N MET A 98 14.69 -18.03 8.56
CA MET A 98 15.47 -17.47 7.46
C MET A 98 15.65 -18.45 6.29
N LEU A 99 16.00 -19.72 6.57
CA LEU A 99 16.21 -20.74 5.52
C LEU A 99 14.99 -20.93 4.61
N THR A 100 13.81 -20.92 5.22
CA THR A 100 12.52 -21.09 4.53
C THR A 100 12.03 -19.82 3.84
N VAL A 101 12.35 -18.64 4.38
CA VAL A 101 12.17 -17.36 3.67
C VAL A 101 13.04 -17.35 2.40
N ASP A 102 14.31 -17.74 2.51
CA ASP A 102 15.23 -17.87 1.37
C ASP A 102 14.72 -18.90 0.34
N ALA A 103 14.13 -20.00 0.83
CA ALA A 103 13.51 -21.02 -0.01
C ALA A 103 12.13 -20.61 -0.59
N LYS A 104 11.61 -19.43 -0.22
CA LYS A 104 10.26 -18.93 -0.59
C LYS A 104 9.14 -19.89 -0.21
N GLN A 105 9.28 -20.59 0.90
CA GLN A 105 8.28 -21.53 1.42
C GLN A 105 7.43 -20.87 2.52
N GLY A 106 6.11 -20.94 2.38
CA GLY A 106 5.16 -20.52 3.41
C GLY A 106 4.83 -21.63 4.41
N GLY A 107 3.84 -21.42 5.27
CA GLY A 107 3.29 -22.47 6.13
C GLY A 107 4.05 -22.72 7.45
N PHE A 108 4.74 -21.71 7.96
CA PHE A 108 5.53 -21.82 9.19
C PHE A 108 4.77 -22.21 10.45
N PHE A 109 3.51 -21.79 10.54
CA PHE A 109 2.67 -21.93 11.73
C PHE A 109 1.43 -22.80 11.48
N SER A 110 1.52 -23.75 10.53
CA SER A 110 0.43 -24.70 10.23
C SER A 110 0.36 -25.85 11.22
#